data_AF-A0A345PN73-F1
#
_entry.id   AF-A0A345PN73-F1
#
_cell.length_a   1.000
_cell.length_b   1.000
_cell.length_c   1.000
_cell.angle_alpha   90.00
_cell.angle_beta   90.00
_cell.angle_gamma   90.00
#
_symmetry.space_group_name_H-M   'P 1'
#
loop_
_entity.id
_entity.type
_entity.pdbx_description
1 polymer ?
#
loop_
_entity_poly.entity_id
_entity_poly.type
_entity_poly.pdbx_seq_one_letter_code
_entity_poly.pdbx_strand_id
1 'polypeptide(L)'
;MLAVLSSFFKVLKGSQKDCKFIFVTGVTKFHLSGLTSGANSANDISLHEDYAEMLGYTDKDIEKLFFNDKHTYINTVIINLRENWYKGESYTDEQLKQELKDYYNGYCFSRNKGIKRMYNPDSILKFFRDKAFGNYWSNSGNPAILLQQIRNDINRFTIAWNKSSLAINKLDFENLAGSLSKIPLLPLMYQTGYLTLDPNGFKEDIREDKNATDYYLKFPNEEVRSALKSTLIKIMDEVQEETGKQYSTSILNTLRNKKWSVFLNYIRSDCLAKAGYRFLDKTERSFQRALYLFLNGVFHATHDMQTSAESDSGIGRTDIVMEDHRNDQRAVYIFELKIDRPALEALTQIHSKDYSIKYGSCSEKILIGITCDAAKLNITEAIVQVHQKDEQDNFREVVYTHFTVDQSGYFKEVINQ
;
A
#
# COMPACT_ATOMS: atom_id res chain seq x y z
N MET A 1 -28.86 -6.24 -3.11
CA MET A 1 -28.37 -5.95 -1.75
C MET A 1 -29.25 -4.94 -1.01
N LEU A 2 -29.46 -3.72 -1.55
CA LEU A 2 -30.35 -2.71 -0.94
C LEU A 2 -31.78 -3.18 -0.65
N ALA A 3 -32.41 -3.91 -1.58
CA ALA A 3 -33.76 -4.46 -1.38
C ALA A 3 -33.84 -5.47 -0.21
N VAL A 4 -32.77 -6.24 0.01
CA VAL A 4 -32.68 -7.20 1.13
C VAL A 4 -32.58 -6.45 2.46
N LEU A 5 -31.70 -5.44 2.55
CA LEU A 5 -31.59 -4.59 3.75
C LEU A 5 -32.89 -3.84 4.04
N SER A 6 -33.56 -3.29 3.00
CA SER A 6 -34.86 -2.62 3.16
C SER A 6 -35.90 -3.56 3.75
N SER A 7 -35.97 -4.79 3.25
CA SER A 7 -36.89 -5.81 3.74
C SER A 7 -36.58 -6.19 5.20
N PHE A 8 -35.30 -6.36 5.54
CA PHE A 8 -34.86 -6.63 6.90
C PHE A 8 -35.30 -5.53 7.89
N PHE A 9 -35.04 -4.24 7.59
CA PHE A 9 -35.45 -3.15 8.47
C PHE A 9 -36.97 -2.97 8.56
N LYS A 10 -37.72 -3.31 7.49
CA LYS A 10 -39.19 -3.35 7.55
C LYS A 10 -39.71 -4.43 8.49
N VAL A 11 -39.11 -5.63 8.49
CA VAL A 11 -39.45 -6.70 9.43
C VAL A 11 -39.16 -6.25 10.87
N LEU A 12 -37.98 -5.69 11.13
CA LEU A 12 -37.63 -5.17 12.46
C LEU A 12 -38.64 -4.12 12.94
N LYS A 13 -39.05 -3.20 12.06
CA LYS A 13 -40.07 -2.20 12.38
C LYS A 13 -41.42 -2.81 12.71
N GLY A 14 -41.84 -3.85 11.98
CA GLY A 14 -43.08 -4.58 12.25
C GLY A 14 -43.08 -5.28 13.61
N SER A 15 -41.94 -5.83 14.01
CA SER A 15 -41.77 -6.59 15.26
C SER A 15 -41.41 -5.74 16.49
N GLN A 16 -41.46 -4.40 16.39
CA GLN A 16 -41.07 -3.50 17.49
C GLN A 16 -41.89 -3.73 18.77
N LYS A 17 -43.16 -4.16 18.66
CA LYS A 17 -44.02 -4.42 19.82
C LYS A 17 -43.74 -5.77 20.49
N ASP A 18 -43.10 -6.69 19.76
CA ASP A 18 -42.83 -8.06 20.23
C ASP A 18 -41.44 -8.17 20.89
N CYS A 19 -40.59 -7.16 20.69
CA CYS A 19 -39.20 -7.15 21.17
C CYS A 19 -39.01 -6.09 22.27
N LYS A 20 -38.46 -6.47 23.43
CA LYS A 20 -38.13 -5.52 24.51
C LYS A 20 -37.00 -4.55 24.12
N PHE A 21 -36.06 -5.01 23.30
CA PHE A 21 -34.91 -4.23 22.84
C PHE A 21 -34.36 -4.84 21.55
N ILE A 22 -34.03 -3.98 20.57
CA ILE A 22 -33.39 -4.39 19.31
C ILE A 22 -32.13 -3.55 19.16
N PHE A 23 -30.98 -4.21 19.13
CA PHE A 23 -29.68 -3.58 18.87
C PHE A 23 -29.13 -4.07 17.53
N VAL A 24 -28.78 -3.12 16.66
CA VAL A 24 -28.26 -3.41 15.33
C VAL A 24 -26.89 -2.75 15.22
N THR A 25 -25.88 -3.54 14.84
CA THR A 25 -24.52 -3.07 14.56
C THR A 25 -24.15 -3.37 13.13
N GLY A 26 -23.20 -2.62 12.58
CA GLY A 26 -22.71 -2.83 11.22
C GLY A 26 -21.72 -1.74 10.81
N VAL A 27 -21.10 -1.95 9.65
CA VAL A 27 -20.01 -1.10 9.12
C VAL A 27 -20.56 0.11 8.35
N THR A 28 -21.86 0.16 8.03
CA THR A 28 -22.35 0.98 6.92
C THR A 28 -23.56 1.82 7.32
N LYS A 29 -23.33 3.09 7.64
CA LYS A 29 -24.38 4.13 7.76
C LYS A 29 -24.90 4.56 6.38
N PHE A 30 -24.13 4.30 5.30
CA PHE A 30 -24.38 4.71 3.90
C PHE A 30 -25.74 4.28 3.31
N HIS A 31 -26.50 3.42 3.97
CA HIS A 31 -27.74 2.89 3.42
C HIS A 31 -28.99 3.26 4.20
N LEU A 32 -28.90 3.64 5.48
CA LEU A 32 -30.11 3.83 6.28
C LEU A 32 -30.91 5.07 5.85
N SER A 33 -30.25 6.12 5.35
CA SER A 33 -30.91 7.35 4.88
C SER A 33 -31.65 7.17 3.54
N GLY A 34 -31.22 6.23 2.68
CA GLY A 34 -31.87 5.90 1.41
C GLY A 34 -32.86 4.72 1.49
N LEU A 35 -32.83 3.96 2.59
CA LEU A 35 -33.71 2.82 2.85
C LEU A 35 -35.05 3.32 3.46
N THR A 36 -35.91 3.87 2.60
CA THR A 36 -37.38 4.05 2.76
C THR A 36 -37.98 3.66 4.12
N SER A 37 -38.56 4.60 4.89
CA SER A 37 -39.49 4.53 6.06
C SER A 37 -39.36 3.46 7.17
N GLY A 38 -38.67 2.33 6.95
CA GLY A 38 -38.43 1.24 7.88
C GLY A 38 -37.28 1.53 8.85
N ALA A 39 -36.21 2.16 8.37
CA ALA A 39 -35.03 2.49 9.18
C ALA A 39 -35.19 3.79 10.01
N ASN A 40 -36.12 4.67 9.67
CA ASN A 40 -36.32 5.97 10.35
C ASN A 40 -36.73 5.85 11.83
N SER A 41 -37.05 4.65 12.30
CA SER A 41 -37.42 4.39 13.69
C SER A 41 -36.22 4.02 14.57
N ALA A 42 -35.04 3.80 13.99
CA ALA A 42 -33.83 3.49 14.76
C ALA A 42 -33.22 4.77 15.34
N ASN A 43 -32.81 4.71 16.60
CA ASN A 43 -32.03 5.78 17.23
C ASN A 43 -30.54 5.53 16.94
N ASP A 44 -29.89 6.42 16.18
CA ASP A 44 -28.45 6.32 15.90
C ASP A 44 -27.66 6.79 17.12
N ILE A 45 -27.11 5.82 17.86
CA ILE A 45 -26.29 6.05 19.05
C ILE A 45 -24.79 5.97 18.76
N SER A 46 -24.35 5.90 17.48
CA SER A 46 -22.96 5.61 17.13
C SER A 46 -21.94 6.62 17.68
N LEU A 47 -22.37 7.87 17.83
CA LEU A 47 -21.56 8.98 18.37
C LEU A 47 -22.03 9.45 19.75
N HIS A 48 -22.97 8.73 20.37
CA HIS A 48 -23.53 9.10 21.65
C HIS A 48 -22.58 8.70 22.77
N GLU A 49 -22.24 9.65 23.65
CA GLU A 49 -21.16 9.49 24.61
C GLU A 49 -21.39 8.36 25.62
N ASP A 50 -22.63 8.14 26.07
CA ASP A 50 -23.01 7.05 26.97
C ASP A 50 -22.67 5.65 26.43
N TYR A 51 -22.53 5.51 25.10
CA TYR A 51 -22.23 4.24 24.45
C TYR A 51 -20.79 4.18 23.91
N ALA A 52 -19.99 5.24 24.08
CA ALA A 52 -18.69 5.37 23.44
C ALA A 52 -17.62 4.40 23.99
N GLU A 53 -17.83 3.84 25.19
CA GLU A 53 -16.95 2.80 25.77
C GLU A 53 -17.52 1.38 25.61
N MET A 54 -18.64 1.19 24.89
CA MET A 54 -19.36 -0.09 24.83
C MET A 54 -18.67 -1.15 23.97
N LEU A 55 -17.92 -0.74 22.94
CA LEU A 55 -17.38 -1.63 21.91
C LEU A 55 -15.85 -1.61 21.89
N GLY A 56 -15.26 -2.42 22.76
CA GLY A 56 -13.81 -2.59 22.86
C GLY A 56 -13.37 -3.03 24.27
N TYR A 57 -12.07 -3.07 24.50
CA TYR A 57 -11.51 -3.13 25.85
C TYR A 57 -10.98 -1.77 26.28
N THR A 58 -11.10 -1.42 27.55
CA THR A 58 -10.38 -0.30 28.17
C THR A 58 -9.05 -0.77 28.75
N ASP A 59 -8.17 0.16 29.15
CA ASP A 59 -6.94 -0.17 29.90
C ASP A 59 -7.24 -1.04 31.14
N LYS A 60 -8.38 -0.78 31.82
CA LYS A 60 -8.80 -1.56 33.00
C LYS A 60 -9.22 -2.99 32.63
N ASP A 61 -9.86 -3.17 31.49
CA ASP A 61 -10.26 -4.49 31.02
C ASP A 61 -9.04 -5.31 30.61
N ILE A 62 -8.07 -4.69 29.95
CA ILE A 62 -6.80 -5.34 29.61
C ILE A 62 -6.08 -5.83 30.86
N GLU A 63 -5.93 -4.95 31.86
CA GLU A 63 -5.32 -5.28 33.15
C GLU A 63 -6.02 -6.48 33.80
N LYS A 64 -7.34 -6.40 33.93
CA LYS A 64 -8.15 -7.39 34.63
C LYS A 64 -8.18 -8.74 33.93
N LEU A 65 -8.31 -8.75 32.59
CA LEU A 65 -8.54 -9.98 31.82
C LEU A 65 -7.24 -10.72 31.50
N PHE A 66 -6.15 -9.98 31.28
CA PHE A 66 -4.92 -10.57 30.72
C PHE A 66 -3.70 -10.48 31.63
N PHE A 67 -3.65 -9.54 32.59
CA PHE A 67 -2.48 -9.38 33.47
C PHE A 67 -2.73 -9.88 34.89
N ASN A 68 -3.84 -9.48 35.50
CA ASN A 68 -4.16 -9.84 36.89
C ASN A 68 -4.25 -11.36 37.07
N ASP A 69 -3.46 -11.89 38.01
CA ASP A 69 -3.37 -13.33 38.30
C ASP A 69 -2.99 -14.19 37.08
N LYS A 70 -2.24 -13.63 36.13
CA LYS A 70 -1.78 -14.29 34.89
C LYS A 70 -0.26 -14.18 34.66
N HIS A 71 0.53 -13.89 35.69
CA HIS A 71 1.99 -13.69 35.58
C HIS A 71 2.72 -14.82 34.82
N THR A 72 2.39 -16.10 35.06
CA THR A 72 3.01 -17.22 34.33
C THR A 72 2.75 -17.15 32.82
N TYR A 73 1.53 -16.77 32.44
CA TYR A 73 1.16 -16.64 31.03
C TYR A 73 1.86 -15.43 30.39
N ILE A 74 1.85 -14.28 31.06
CA ILE A 74 2.52 -13.06 30.60
C ILE A 74 4.03 -13.28 30.44
N ASN A 75 4.67 -13.97 31.38
CA ASN A 75 6.08 -14.37 31.24
C ASN A 75 6.33 -15.17 29.96
N THR A 76 5.40 -16.06 29.58
CA THR A 76 5.52 -16.82 28.33
C THR A 76 5.38 -15.92 27.10
N VAL A 77 4.51 -14.91 27.15
CA VAL A 77 4.38 -13.90 26.08
C VAL A 77 5.68 -13.11 25.95
N ILE A 78 6.22 -12.62 27.07
CA ILE A 78 7.45 -11.83 27.11
C ILE A 78 8.64 -12.64 26.58
N ILE A 79 8.79 -13.91 26.98
CA ILE A 79 9.85 -14.81 26.48
C ILE A 79 9.73 -14.95 24.96
N ASN A 80 8.53 -15.22 24.43
CA ASN A 80 8.32 -15.36 22.99
C ASN A 80 8.69 -14.09 22.21
N LEU A 81 8.31 -12.91 22.73
CA LEU A 81 8.66 -11.64 22.11
C LEU A 81 10.16 -11.36 22.11
N ARG A 82 10.87 -11.72 23.20
CA ARG A 82 12.34 -11.57 23.26
C ARG A 82 13.05 -12.48 22.26
N GLU A 83 12.63 -13.73 22.16
CA GLU A 83 13.25 -14.70 21.25
C GLU A 83 13.07 -14.31 19.77
N ASN A 84 11.90 -13.78 19.41
CA ASN A 84 11.54 -13.54 18.00
C ASN A 84 11.73 -12.10 17.52
N TRP A 85 11.68 -11.10 18.41
CA TRP A 85 11.57 -9.69 18.01
C TRP A 85 12.55 -8.75 18.74
N TYR A 86 12.80 -8.96 20.03
CA TYR A 86 13.61 -8.04 20.86
C TYR A 86 14.86 -8.71 21.42
N LYS A 87 16.04 -8.36 20.91
CA LYS A 87 17.34 -8.81 21.44
C LYS A 87 17.83 -8.02 22.66
N GLY A 88 16.91 -7.56 23.52
CA GLY A 88 17.21 -6.79 24.73
C GLY A 88 17.10 -7.64 26.00
N GLU A 89 17.94 -7.34 27.00
CA GLU A 89 18.01 -8.13 28.25
C GLU A 89 16.80 -7.93 29.20
N SER A 90 16.05 -6.82 29.04
CA SER A 90 14.89 -6.50 29.87
C SER A 90 13.68 -6.06 29.03
N TYR A 91 12.54 -6.69 29.30
CA TYR A 91 11.22 -6.40 28.75
C TYR A 91 10.21 -6.63 29.89
N THR A 92 9.58 -5.57 30.39
CA THR A 92 8.70 -5.58 31.57
C THR A 92 7.22 -5.61 31.20
N ASP A 93 6.37 -5.91 32.18
CA ASP A 93 4.91 -5.86 32.03
C ASP A 93 4.44 -4.46 31.61
N GLU A 94 5.04 -3.40 32.15
CA GLU A 94 4.72 -2.00 31.79
C GLU A 94 5.09 -1.68 30.34
N GLN A 95 6.24 -2.17 29.88
CA GLN A 95 6.65 -2.00 28.48
C GLN A 95 5.68 -2.74 27.55
N LEU A 96 5.32 -3.98 27.89
CA LEU A 96 4.32 -4.74 27.13
C LEU A 96 2.96 -4.01 27.10
N LYS A 97 2.48 -3.51 28.23
CA LYS A 97 1.21 -2.75 28.30
C LYS A 97 1.27 -1.49 27.44
N GLN A 98 2.38 -0.77 27.46
CA GLN A 98 2.56 0.43 26.65
C GLN A 98 2.60 0.08 25.16
N GLU A 99 3.31 -0.95 24.74
CA GLU A 99 3.35 -1.39 23.34
C GLU A 99 1.99 -1.91 22.86
N LEU A 100 1.26 -2.66 23.70
CA LEU A 100 -0.13 -3.04 23.42
C LEU A 100 -1.01 -1.81 23.19
N LYS A 101 -0.83 -0.77 24.00
CA LYS A 101 -1.57 0.48 23.88
C LYS A 101 -1.25 1.19 22.57
N ASP A 102 0.03 1.35 22.26
CA ASP A 102 0.47 2.05 21.05
C ASP A 102 0.07 1.31 19.77
N TYR A 103 0.05 -0.03 19.82
CA TYR A 103 -0.24 -0.85 18.64
C TYR A 103 -1.72 -1.19 18.46
N TYR A 104 -2.49 -1.43 19.53
CA TYR A 104 -3.87 -1.93 19.47
C TYR A 104 -4.95 -1.00 20.08
N ASN A 105 -4.59 0.04 20.84
CA ASN A 105 -5.54 1.01 21.41
C ASN A 105 -5.62 2.27 20.55
N GLY A 106 -6.80 2.89 20.49
CA GLY A 106 -6.90 4.29 20.08
C GLY A 106 -8.26 4.66 19.52
N TYR A 107 -9.17 3.69 19.39
CA TYR A 107 -10.54 3.94 18.95
C TYR A 107 -11.28 4.85 19.94
N CYS A 108 -12.05 5.77 19.39
CA CYS A 108 -12.76 6.83 20.07
C CYS A 108 -14.04 7.17 19.31
N PHE A 109 -15.16 7.06 19.98
CA PHE A 109 -16.49 7.25 19.39
C PHE A 109 -17.21 8.50 19.92
N SER A 110 -16.49 9.39 20.62
CA SER A 110 -17.02 10.65 21.13
C SER A 110 -16.04 11.80 20.95
N ARG A 111 -16.56 13.04 20.94
CA ARG A 111 -15.77 14.29 21.00
C ARG A 111 -15.36 14.64 22.43
N ASN A 112 -15.99 14.01 23.41
CA ASN A 112 -15.72 14.25 24.81
C ASN A 112 -14.32 13.69 25.16
N LYS A 113 -13.42 14.58 25.60
CA LYS A 113 -12.03 14.24 25.93
C LYS A 113 -11.92 13.29 27.11
N GLY A 114 -12.94 13.22 27.97
CA GLY A 114 -12.98 12.32 29.12
C GLY A 114 -13.29 10.86 28.77
N ILE A 115 -13.78 10.59 27.55
CA ILE A 115 -14.07 9.23 27.10
C ILE A 115 -12.77 8.48 26.85
N LYS A 116 -12.68 7.25 27.36
CA LYS A 116 -11.50 6.40 27.19
C LYS A 116 -11.31 5.96 25.74
N ARG A 117 -10.07 5.63 25.40
CA ARG A 117 -9.74 5.00 24.12
C ARG A 117 -9.85 3.50 24.27
N MET A 118 -10.36 2.87 23.22
CA MET A 118 -10.68 1.45 23.21
C MET A 118 -9.65 0.67 22.41
N TYR A 119 -9.25 -0.49 22.94
CA TYR A 119 -8.53 -1.51 22.20
C TYR A 119 -9.48 -2.27 21.27
N ASN A 120 -8.97 -2.68 20.11
CA ASN A 120 -9.67 -3.64 19.27
C ASN A 120 -9.74 -5.02 19.96
N PRO A 121 -10.93 -5.60 20.20
CA PRO A 121 -11.03 -6.88 20.89
C PRO A 121 -10.37 -8.04 20.15
N ASP A 122 -10.53 -8.11 18.83
CA ASP A 122 -10.01 -9.21 18.02
C ASP A 122 -8.48 -9.17 17.94
N SER A 123 -7.90 -7.98 17.75
CA SER A 123 -6.44 -7.80 17.75
C SER A 123 -5.81 -8.19 19.09
N ILE A 124 -6.42 -7.80 20.21
CA ILE A 124 -5.94 -8.18 21.55
C ILE A 124 -6.02 -9.68 21.78
N LEU A 125 -7.15 -10.31 21.44
CA LEU A 125 -7.32 -11.76 21.61
C LEU A 125 -6.31 -12.54 20.76
N LYS A 126 -6.08 -12.12 19.51
CA LYS A 126 -5.11 -12.75 18.62
C LYS A 126 -3.67 -12.50 19.06
N PHE A 127 -3.33 -11.31 19.52
CA PHE A 127 -2.03 -11.03 20.13
C PHE A 127 -1.75 -12.00 21.27
N PHE A 128 -2.67 -12.14 22.23
CA PHE A 128 -2.42 -13.03 23.36
C PHE A 128 -2.35 -14.49 22.93
N ARG A 129 -3.18 -14.92 21.97
CA ARG A 129 -3.11 -16.28 21.40
C ARG A 129 -1.77 -16.58 20.73
N ASP A 130 -1.32 -15.68 19.86
CA ASP A 130 -0.14 -15.88 19.00
C ASP A 130 1.17 -15.47 19.71
N LYS A 131 1.06 -14.67 20.77
CA LYS A 131 2.16 -14.12 21.59
C LYS A 131 3.12 -13.25 20.77
N ALA A 132 2.61 -12.61 19.72
CA ALA A 132 3.36 -11.78 18.81
C ALA A 132 2.55 -10.55 18.38
N PHE A 133 3.23 -9.45 18.06
CA PHE A 133 2.59 -8.32 17.41
C PHE A 133 2.26 -8.64 15.95
N GLY A 134 1.12 -8.16 15.46
CA GLY A 134 0.70 -8.42 14.09
C GLY A 134 -0.50 -7.58 13.66
N ASN A 135 -0.69 -7.52 12.34
CA ASN A 135 -1.85 -6.87 11.72
C ASN A 135 -3.05 -7.84 11.72
N TYR A 136 -3.71 -7.97 12.87
CA TYR A 136 -4.83 -8.87 13.11
C TYR A 136 -6.17 -8.30 12.63
N TRP A 137 -6.34 -6.98 12.78
CA TRP A 137 -7.54 -6.24 12.43
C TRP A 137 -7.89 -6.38 10.95
N SER A 138 -6.91 -6.30 10.04
CA SER A 138 -7.17 -6.41 8.59
C SER A 138 -7.74 -7.76 8.17
N ASN A 139 -7.49 -8.82 8.94
CA ASN A 139 -8.04 -10.16 8.69
C ASN A 139 -9.46 -10.35 9.25
N SER A 140 -9.95 -9.39 10.04
CA SER A 140 -11.27 -9.47 10.72
C SER A 140 -12.43 -8.92 9.88
N GLY A 141 -12.14 -8.11 8.86
CA GLY A 141 -13.14 -7.54 7.97
C GLY A 141 -12.50 -6.94 6.73
N ASN A 142 -12.74 -7.54 5.56
CA ASN A 142 -12.33 -6.96 4.29
C ASN A 142 -13.29 -5.81 3.96
N PRO A 143 -12.87 -4.54 3.99
CA PRO A 143 -13.76 -3.42 3.67
C PRO A 143 -13.86 -3.35 2.16
N ALA A 144 -14.56 -4.31 1.55
CA ALA A 144 -14.70 -4.46 0.10
C ALA A 144 -15.11 -3.14 -0.56
N ILE A 145 -15.93 -2.33 0.12
CA ILE A 145 -16.33 -0.99 -0.31
C ILE A 145 -15.16 0.01 -0.35
N LEU A 146 -14.26 0.00 0.65
CA LEU A 146 -13.06 0.84 0.63
C LEU A 146 -12.14 0.39 -0.49
N LEU A 147 -11.86 -0.92 -0.61
CA LEU A 147 -10.98 -1.45 -1.66
C LEU A 147 -11.53 -1.13 -3.05
N GLN A 148 -12.84 -1.24 -3.24
CA GLN A 148 -13.51 -0.87 -4.49
C GLN A 148 -13.33 0.63 -4.77
N GLN A 149 -13.52 1.51 -3.78
CA GLN A 149 -13.31 2.95 -3.93
C GLN A 149 -11.85 3.29 -4.24
N ILE A 150 -10.88 2.61 -3.61
CA ILE A 150 -9.44 2.76 -3.90
C ILE A 150 -9.14 2.37 -5.34
N ARG A 151 -9.63 1.21 -5.79
CA ARG A 151 -9.39 0.72 -7.15
C ARG A 151 -10.02 1.62 -8.22
N ASN A 152 -11.19 2.18 -7.94
CA ASN A 152 -11.87 3.07 -8.88
C ASN A 152 -11.15 4.42 -9.04
N ASP A 153 -10.56 4.94 -7.97
CA ASP A 153 -9.83 6.21 -7.99
C ASP A 153 -8.84 6.31 -6.82
N ILE A 154 -7.64 5.78 -7.04
CA ILE A 154 -6.58 5.75 -6.03
C ILE A 154 -6.06 7.14 -5.68
N ASN A 155 -6.16 8.09 -6.61
CA ASN A 155 -5.69 9.46 -6.41
C ASN A 155 -6.47 10.15 -5.30
N ARG A 156 -7.72 9.75 -5.05
CA ARG A 156 -8.51 10.26 -3.92
C ARG A 156 -7.92 9.86 -2.57
N PHE A 157 -7.19 8.74 -2.47
CA PHE A 157 -6.58 8.25 -1.23
C PHE A 157 -5.26 8.96 -0.88
N THR A 158 -5.21 10.25 -1.17
CA THR A 158 -4.15 11.17 -0.73
C THR A 158 -4.29 11.45 0.75
N ILE A 159 -3.83 10.56 1.60
CA ILE A 159 -3.80 10.84 3.03
C ILE A 159 -2.49 11.54 3.35
N ALA A 160 -2.55 12.66 4.05
CA ALA A 160 -1.37 13.29 4.62
C ALA A 160 -0.92 12.42 5.81
N TRP A 161 -0.19 11.34 5.52
CA TRP A 161 0.24 10.34 6.50
C TRP A 161 1.08 10.89 7.66
N ASN A 162 1.64 12.08 7.47
CA ASN A 162 2.42 12.82 8.46
C ASN A 162 1.57 13.74 9.34
N LYS A 163 0.30 13.99 9.00
CA LYS A 163 -0.62 14.72 9.86
C LYS A 163 -1.13 13.79 10.95
N SER A 164 -1.07 14.28 12.19
CA SER A 164 -1.64 13.65 13.39
C SER A 164 -3.16 13.58 13.35
N SER A 165 -3.80 14.56 12.71
CA SER A 165 -5.25 14.74 12.69
C SER A 165 -5.74 15.37 11.39
N LEU A 166 -6.93 14.96 10.95
CA LEU A 166 -7.58 15.36 9.70
C LEU A 166 -8.91 16.01 10.05
N ALA A 167 -9.02 17.31 9.78
CA ALA A 167 -10.24 18.06 10.05
C ALA A 167 -11.31 17.83 8.98
N ILE A 168 -12.58 17.79 9.40
CA ILE A 168 -13.76 17.68 8.53
C ILE A 168 -14.93 18.43 9.17
N ASN A 169 -15.72 19.12 8.35
CA ASN A 169 -16.95 19.74 8.82
C ASN A 169 -17.94 18.68 9.29
N LYS A 170 -18.65 18.93 10.40
CA LYS A 170 -19.65 17.99 10.93
C LYS A 170 -20.72 17.60 9.91
N LEU A 171 -21.22 18.56 9.14
CA LEU A 171 -22.23 18.26 8.12
C LEU A 171 -21.67 17.35 7.05
N ASP A 172 -20.45 17.59 6.56
CA ASP A 172 -19.81 16.70 5.56
C ASP A 172 -19.50 15.31 6.11
N PHE A 173 -19.24 15.22 7.41
CA PHE A 173 -19.02 13.94 8.07
C PHE A 173 -20.30 13.13 8.24
N GLU A 174 -21.39 13.78 8.65
CA GLU A 174 -22.69 13.16 8.91
C GLU A 174 -23.54 13.00 7.65
N ASN A 175 -23.38 13.89 6.66
CA ASN A 175 -24.11 13.91 5.40
C ASN A 175 -23.47 12.98 4.39
N LEU A 176 -23.90 11.73 4.45
CA LEU A 176 -23.45 10.65 3.57
C LEU A 176 -24.38 10.44 2.38
N ALA A 177 -25.25 11.39 2.09
CA ALA A 177 -26.19 11.35 0.97
C ALA A 177 -25.45 11.55 -0.37
N GLY A 178 -24.62 10.59 -0.73
CA GLY A 178 -23.92 10.51 -2.00
C GLY A 178 -24.10 9.12 -2.62
N SER A 179 -24.05 9.05 -3.94
CA SER A 179 -24.06 7.78 -4.68
C SER A 179 -22.99 6.83 -4.15
N LEU A 180 -23.31 5.53 -4.06
CA LEU A 180 -22.34 4.46 -3.77
C LEU A 180 -21.11 4.49 -4.67
N SER A 181 -21.20 5.12 -5.85
CA SER A 181 -20.08 5.26 -6.77
C SER A 181 -18.97 6.16 -6.23
N LYS A 182 -19.27 7.18 -5.42
CA LYS A 182 -18.26 8.15 -4.94
C LYS A 182 -18.56 8.66 -3.53
N ILE A 183 -18.20 7.85 -2.53
CA ILE A 183 -18.39 8.19 -1.11
C ILE A 183 -17.27 9.14 -0.64
N PRO A 184 -17.55 10.21 0.13
CA PRO A 184 -16.51 11.05 0.73
C PRO A 184 -15.47 10.23 1.52
N LEU A 185 -14.19 10.54 1.35
CA LEU A 185 -13.09 9.68 1.82
C LEU A 185 -13.04 9.57 3.35
N LEU A 186 -13.01 10.69 4.07
CA LEU A 186 -12.84 10.66 5.53
C LEU A 186 -13.99 9.95 6.26
N PRO A 187 -15.28 10.18 5.89
CA PRO A 187 -16.38 9.39 6.45
C PRO A 187 -16.33 7.91 6.08
N LEU A 188 -15.90 7.57 4.86
CA LEU A 188 -15.68 6.19 4.43
C LEU A 188 -14.63 5.50 5.29
N MET A 189 -13.47 6.15 5.49
CA MET A 189 -12.40 5.62 6.31
C MET A 189 -12.79 5.49 7.78
N TYR A 190 -13.57 6.43 8.33
CA TYR A 190 -14.10 6.33 9.68
C TYR A 190 -15.03 5.11 9.84
N GLN A 191 -16.01 4.98 8.94
CA GLN A 191 -16.98 3.88 9.01
C GLN A 191 -16.37 2.51 8.78
N THR A 192 -15.33 2.44 7.96
CA THR A 192 -14.57 1.21 7.72
C THR A 192 -13.50 0.95 8.79
N GLY A 193 -13.44 1.78 9.83
CA GLY A 193 -12.58 1.57 11.01
C GLY A 193 -11.11 1.96 10.83
N TYR A 194 -10.76 2.62 9.72
CA TYR A 194 -9.40 3.14 9.48
C TYR A 194 -9.13 4.47 10.15
N LEU A 195 -10.17 5.27 10.39
CA LEU A 195 -10.09 6.50 11.16
C LEU A 195 -11.00 6.44 12.38
N THR A 196 -10.65 7.23 13.37
CA THR A 196 -11.41 7.40 14.61
C THR A 196 -11.48 8.88 14.97
N LEU A 197 -12.40 9.28 15.85
CA LEU A 197 -12.45 10.65 16.35
C LEU A 197 -11.18 11.00 17.14
N ASP A 198 -10.73 12.24 16.98
CA ASP A 198 -9.66 12.84 17.74
C ASP A 198 -10.16 14.07 18.51
N PRO A 199 -10.59 13.89 19.78
CA PRO A 199 -11.01 14.99 20.65
C PRO A 199 -9.97 16.10 20.87
N ASN A 200 -8.70 15.85 20.53
CA ASN A 200 -7.62 16.81 20.69
C ASN A 200 -7.11 17.41 19.37
N GLY A 201 -7.63 16.96 18.22
CA GLY A 201 -7.11 17.35 16.91
C GLY A 201 -7.22 18.85 16.61
N PHE A 202 -8.20 19.53 17.21
CA PHE A 202 -8.37 20.99 17.09
C PHE A 202 -7.15 21.81 17.55
N LYS A 203 -6.27 21.24 18.41
CA LYS A 203 -5.07 21.93 18.90
C LYS A 203 -4.02 22.11 17.82
N GLU A 204 -3.98 21.19 16.86
CA GLU A 204 -2.99 21.17 15.77
C GLU A 204 -3.59 21.72 14.47
N ASP A 205 -4.87 22.12 14.49
CA ASP A 205 -5.58 22.70 13.37
C ASP A 205 -5.28 24.21 13.21
N ILE A 206 -4.38 24.50 12.27
CA ILE A 206 -3.93 25.85 11.93
C ILE A 206 -4.80 26.55 10.86
N ARG A 207 -5.90 25.92 10.41
CA ARG A 207 -6.77 26.53 9.40
C ARG A 207 -7.44 27.80 9.92
N GLU A 208 -7.57 28.79 9.03
CA GLU A 208 -8.28 30.04 9.33
C GLU A 208 -9.82 29.84 9.36
N ASP A 209 -10.34 28.88 8.60
CA ASP A 209 -11.78 28.62 8.40
C ASP A 209 -12.37 27.58 9.39
N LYS A 210 -11.68 27.30 10.51
CA LYS A 210 -12.12 26.27 11.47
C LYS A 210 -13.46 26.61 12.13
N ASN A 211 -14.29 25.61 12.34
CA ASN A 211 -15.60 25.75 13.00
C ASN A 211 -15.64 24.97 14.33
N ALA A 212 -16.32 25.51 15.34
CA ALA A 212 -16.55 24.84 16.63
C ALA A 212 -17.28 23.49 16.48
N THR A 213 -18.01 23.28 15.39
CA THR A 213 -18.67 22.00 15.09
C THR A 213 -17.75 20.99 14.43
N ASP A 214 -16.57 21.36 13.94
CA ASP A 214 -15.69 20.47 13.19
C ASP A 214 -15.33 19.21 13.98
N TYR A 215 -15.20 18.13 13.21
CA TYR A 215 -14.65 16.87 13.67
C TYR A 215 -13.21 16.75 13.22
N TYR A 216 -12.47 15.99 14.01
CA TYR A 216 -11.08 15.72 13.79
C TYR A 216 -10.91 14.21 13.82
N LEU A 217 -10.18 13.68 12.84
CA LEU A 217 -10.05 12.27 12.61
C LEU A 217 -8.59 11.88 12.54
N LYS A 218 -8.25 10.73 13.11
CA LYS A 218 -6.89 10.18 13.06
C LYS A 218 -6.91 8.67 12.88
N PHE A 219 -5.77 8.09 12.53
CA PHE A 219 -5.59 6.65 12.68
C PHE A 219 -5.70 6.29 14.16
N PRO A 220 -6.43 5.21 14.53
CA PRO A 220 -6.55 4.80 15.92
C PRO A 220 -5.18 4.39 16.47
N ASN A 221 -4.44 3.58 15.72
CA ASN A 221 -3.18 2.98 16.15
C ASN A 221 -2.29 2.59 14.96
N GLU A 222 -1.09 2.09 15.26
CA GLU A 222 -0.12 1.68 14.25
C GLU A 222 -0.53 0.42 13.48
N GLU A 223 -1.28 -0.52 14.09
CA GLU A 223 -1.81 -1.70 13.40
C GLU A 223 -2.65 -1.29 12.17
N VAL A 224 -3.63 -0.43 12.39
CA VAL A 224 -4.59 0.01 11.36
C VAL A 224 -3.90 0.86 10.29
N ARG A 225 -2.98 1.74 10.72
CA ARG A 225 -2.18 2.57 9.81
C ARG A 225 -1.30 1.71 8.90
N SER A 226 -0.58 0.74 9.48
CA SER A 226 0.26 -0.22 8.78
C SER A 226 -0.55 -1.06 7.81
N ALA A 227 -1.69 -1.60 8.26
CA ALA A 227 -2.59 -2.40 7.43
C ALA A 227 -3.10 -1.64 6.19
N LEU A 228 -3.51 -0.37 6.34
CA LEU A 228 -3.94 0.44 5.20
C LEU A 228 -2.77 0.71 4.25
N LYS A 229 -1.60 1.07 4.77
CA LYS A 229 -0.40 1.32 3.97
C LYS A 229 -0.05 0.09 3.13
N SER A 230 -0.02 -1.10 3.73
CA SER A 230 0.22 -2.36 3.02
C SER A 230 -0.84 -2.66 1.97
N THR A 231 -2.11 -2.37 2.25
CA THR A 231 -3.21 -2.59 1.30
C THR A 231 -3.10 -1.68 0.08
N LEU A 232 -2.81 -0.40 0.30
CA LEU A 232 -2.59 0.55 -0.79
C LEU A 232 -1.40 0.12 -1.65
N ILE A 233 -0.29 -0.31 -1.02
CA ILE A 233 0.91 -0.82 -1.74
C ILE A 233 0.52 -1.96 -2.67
N LYS A 234 -0.24 -2.94 -2.20
CA LYS A 234 -0.69 -4.06 -3.03
C LYS A 234 -1.55 -3.62 -4.22
N ILE A 235 -2.53 -2.76 -4.01
CA ILE A 235 -3.39 -2.26 -5.10
C ILE A 235 -2.56 -1.48 -6.12
N MET A 236 -1.55 -0.76 -5.66
CA MET A 236 -0.67 0.03 -6.54
C MET A 236 0.24 -0.87 -7.35
N ASP A 237 0.74 -1.95 -6.75
CA ASP A 237 1.48 -2.96 -7.51
C ASP A 237 0.61 -3.60 -8.59
N GLU A 238 -0.65 -3.95 -8.25
CA GLU A 238 -1.63 -4.47 -9.21
C GLU A 238 -1.86 -3.47 -10.37
N VAL A 239 -2.07 -2.18 -10.07
CA VAL A 239 -2.27 -1.14 -11.09
C VAL A 239 -1.04 -0.95 -11.97
N GLN A 240 0.16 -1.00 -11.39
CA GLN A 240 1.42 -0.85 -12.11
C GLN A 240 1.64 -2.01 -13.09
N GLU A 241 1.41 -3.24 -12.63
CA GLU A 241 1.48 -4.44 -13.47
C GLU A 241 0.42 -4.41 -14.58
N GLU A 242 -0.82 -4.04 -14.25
CA GLU A 242 -1.90 -3.97 -15.24
C GLU A 242 -1.63 -2.91 -16.32
N THR A 243 -1.02 -1.79 -15.94
CA THR A 243 -0.53 -0.77 -16.88
C THR A 243 0.53 -1.37 -17.81
N GLY A 244 1.46 -2.16 -17.28
CA GLY A 244 2.42 -2.93 -18.08
C GLY A 244 1.75 -3.85 -19.11
N LYS A 245 0.72 -4.60 -18.69
CA LYS A 245 -0.05 -5.49 -19.58
C LYS A 245 -0.71 -4.72 -20.72
N GLN A 246 -1.27 -3.54 -20.44
CA GLN A 246 -1.89 -2.68 -21.47
C GLN A 246 -0.90 -2.28 -22.57
N TYR A 247 0.37 -2.03 -22.23
CA TYR A 247 1.40 -1.65 -23.19
C TYR A 247 2.26 -2.81 -23.70
N SER A 248 1.96 -4.05 -23.29
CA SER A 248 2.75 -5.26 -23.58
C SER A 248 3.13 -5.38 -25.05
N THR A 249 2.15 -5.38 -25.97
CA THR A 249 2.41 -5.55 -27.41
C THR A 249 3.31 -4.45 -27.97
N SER A 250 3.04 -3.20 -27.62
CA SER A 250 3.80 -2.05 -28.12
C SER A 250 5.24 -2.08 -27.60
N ILE A 251 5.44 -2.32 -26.30
CA ILE A 251 6.76 -2.32 -25.69
C ILE A 251 7.59 -3.51 -26.16
N LEU A 252 7.03 -4.73 -26.18
CA LEU A 252 7.73 -5.90 -26.74
C LEU A 252 8.14 -5.67 -28.19
N ASN A 253 7.28 -5.05 -29.00
CA ASN A 253 7.63 -4.66 -30.36
C ASN A 253 8.78 -3.64 -30.40
N THR A 254 8.82 -2.66 -29.51
CA THR A 254 9.96 -1.71 -29.45
C THR A 254 11.26 -2.39 -29.04
N LEU A 255 11.23 -3.27 -28.04
CA LEU A 255 12.39 -4.02 -27.56
C LEU A 255 12.96 -4.93 -28.65
N ARG A 256 12.09 -5.74 -29.28
CA ARG A 256 12.47 -6.68 -30.35
C ARG A 256 13.02 -6.01 -31.60
N ASN A 257 12.57 -4.79 -31.89
CA ASN A 257 13.08 -3.99 -33.01
C ASN A 257 14.16 -2.98 -32.59
N LYS A 258 14.73 -3.11 -31.38
CA LYS A 258 15.82 -2.26 -30.87
C LYS A 258 15.52 -0.76 -30.90
N LYS A 259 14.24 -0.38 -30.75
CA LYS A 259 13.77 1.02 -30.69
C LYS A 259 13.92 1.57 -29.26
N TRP A 260 15.17 1.66 -28.79
CA TRP A 260 15.50 1.94 -27.39
C TRP A 260 14.97 3.28 -26.87
N SER A 261 15.12 4.38 -27.64
CA SER A 261 14.57 5.68 -27.24
C SER A 261 13.06 5.62 -26.99
N VAL A 262 12.31 4.88 -27.83
CA VAL A 262 10.85 4.72 -27.65
C VAL A 262 10.55 3.91 -26.38
N PHE A 263 11.28 2.82 -26.15
CA PHE A 263 11.17 2.02 -24.93
C PHE A 263 11.44 2.84 -23.66
N LEU A 264 12.54 3.58 -23.63
CA LEU A 264 12.90 4.43 -22.49
C LEU A 264 11.86 5.53 -22.24
N ASN A 265 11.24 6.06 -23.31
CA ASN A 265 10.13 6.99 -23.18
C ASN A 265 8.88 6.33 -22.57
N TYR A 266 8.55 5.07 -22.91
CA TYR A 266 7.48 4.33 -22.21
C TYR A 266 7.74 4.19 -20.71
N ILE A 267 9.00 3.94 -20.30
CA ILE A 267 9.36 3.94 -18.87
C ILE A 267 9.07 5.31 -18.25
N ARG A 268 9.42 6.40 -18.93
CA ARG A 268 9.18 7.76 -18.42
C ARG A 268 7.70 8.10 -18.32
N SER A 269 6.94 7.91 -19.40
CA SER A 269 5.55 8.39 -19.53
C SER A 269 4.52 7.47 -18.90
N ASP A 270 4.70 6.17 -19.04
CA ASP A 270 3.64 5.20 -18.72
C ASP A 270 3.94 4.37 -17.48
N CYS A 271 5.22 4.25 -17.09
CA CYS A 271 5.63 3.63 -15.84
C CYS A 271 5.81 4.67 -14.72
N LEU A 272 6.82 5.55 -14.80
CA LEU A 272 7.23 6.37 -13.66
C LEU A 272 6.38 7.65 -13.47
N ALA A 273 5.98 8.32 -14.55
CA ALA A 273 5.11 9.49 -14.45
C ALA A 273 3.70 9.13 -13.92
N LYS A 274 3.22 7.91 -14.20
CA LYS A 274 1.93 7.39 -13.71
C LYS A 274 2.01 6.71 -12.35
N ALA A 275 3.18 6.18 -11.97
CA ALA A 275 3.39 5.63 -10.63
C ALA A 275 3.00 6.67 -9.58
N GLY A 276 3.48 7.92 -9.70
CA GLY A 276 3.09 9.04 -8.83
C GLY A 276 4.04 9.26 -7.64
N TYR A 277 4.10 10.48 -7.13
CA TYR A 277 5.11 10.92 -6.13
C TYR A 277 5.01 10.24 -4.75
N ARG A 278 3.95 9.48 -4.50
CA ARG A 278 3.68 8.88 -3.19
C ARG A 278 4.29 7.49 -3.01
N PHE A 279 4.86 6.94 -4.08
CA PHE A 279 5.29 5.54 -4.14
C PHE A 279 6.75 5.40 -4.52
N LEU A 280 7.27 6.39 -5.23
CA LEU A 280 8.69 6.65 -5.33
C LEU A 280 9.11 7.44 -4.08
N ASP A 281 9.49 6.72 -3.04
CA ASP A 281 10.03 7.29 -1.79
C ASP A 281 11.47 7.80 -1.93
N LYS A 282 11.88 8.16 -3.16
CA LYS A 282 13.23 8.62 -3.51
C LYS A 282 14.33 7.64 -3.11
N THR A 283 14.02 6.34 -3.12
CA THR A 283 15.00 5.28 -2.93
C THR A 283 15.17 4.50 -4.22
N GLU A 284 16.37 3.98 -4.46
CA GLU A 284 16.64 3.09 -5.60
C GLU A 284 15.64 1.92 -5.65
N ARG A 285 15.31 1.36 -4.47
CA ARG A 285 14.35 0.26 -4.31
C ARG A 285 12.95 0.58 -4.79
N SER A 286 12.45 1.80 -4.61
CA SER A 286 11.12 2.16 -5.11
C SER A 286 11.07 2.32 -6.62
N PHE A 287 12.13 2.86 -7.24
CA PHE A 287 12.26 2.87 -8.71
C PHE A 287 12.35 1.45 -9.28
N GLN A 288 13.18 0.60 -8.67
CA GLN A 288 13.32 -0.81 -9.04
C GLN A 288 11.98 -1.54 -8.96
N ARG A 289 11.23 -1.41 -7.85
CA ARG A 289 9.91 -2.03 -7.68
C ARG A 289 8.92 -1.56 -8.75
N ALA A 290 8.83 -0.25 -8.98
CA ALA A 290 7.90 0.32 -9.95
C ALA A 290 8.18 -0.15 -11.39
N LEU A 291 9.47 -0.16 -11.78
CA LEU A 291 9.89 -0.64 -13.09
C LEU A 291 9.70 -2.16 -13.22
N TYR A 292 10.06 -2.92 -12.19
CA TYR A 292 9.89 -4.37 -12.18
C TYR A 292 8.44 -4.78 -12.41
N LEU A 293 7.50 -4.21 -11.65
CA LEU A 293 6.08 -4.56 -11.76
C LEU A 293 5.51 -4.18 -13.13
N PHE A 294 5.90 -3.00 -13.64
CA PHE A 294 5.51 -2.57 -14.98
C PHE A 294 6.03 -3.53 -16.05
N LEU A 295 7.32 -3.90 -16.01
CA LEU A 295 7.91 -4.84 -16.95
C LEU A 295 7.33 -6.26 -16.79
N ASN A 296 7.05 -6.71 -15.58
CA ASN A 296 6.36 -7.98 -15.33
C ASN A 296 5.00 -8.02 -16.07
N GLY A 297 4.26 -6.91 -16.02
CA GLY A 297 3.05 -6.73 -16.82
C GLY A 297 3.31 -6.75 -18.33
N VAL A 298 4.36 -6.07 -18.80
CA VAL A 298 4.74 -6.08 -20.23
C VAL A 298 5.02 -7.49 -20.74
N PHE A 299 5.72 -8.31 -19.94
CA PHE A 299 6.16 -9.66 -20.32
C PHE A 299 5.15 -10.76 -19.98
N HIS A 300 3.98 -10.44 -19.40
CA HIS A 300 3.01 -11.44 -18.90
C HIS A 300 2.58 -12.55 -19.90
N ALA A 301 2.68 -12.31 -21.21
CA ALA A 301 2.25 -13.23 -22.27
C ALA A 301 3.40 -13.97 -22.98
N THR A 302 4.65 -13.77 -22.56
CA THR A 302 5.78 -14.54 -23.10
C THR A 302 5.78 -15.93 -22.48
N HIS A 303 5.74 -16.99 -23.30
CA HIS A 303 5.76 -18.38 -22.81
C HIS A 303 7.08 -18.66 -22.04
N ASP A 304 7.00 -19.50 -21.00
CA ASP A 304 8.12 -19.94 -20.14
C ASP A 304 8.90 -18.82 -19.42
N MET A 305 8.16 -17.97 -18.71
CA MET A 305 8.72 -16.83 -17.99
C MET A 305 9.49 -17.24 -16.72
N GLN A 306 10.80 -16.96 -16.69
CA GLN A 306 11.56 -16.73 -15.45
C GLN A 306 11.87 -15.24 -15.33
N THR A 307 10.90 -14.44 -14.87
CA THR A 307 11.20 -13.09 -14.37
C THR A 307 11.73 -13.20 -12.96
N SER A 308 12.91 -12.65 -12.73
CA SER A 308 13.49 -12.56 -11.40
C SER A 308 13.83 -11.11 -11.11
N ALA A 309 13.02 -10.46 -10.28
CA ALA A 309 13.54 -9.39 -9.44
C ALA A 309 14.51 -10.02 -8.44
N GLU A 310 15.59 -9.33 -8.13
CA GLU A 310 16.42 -9.71 -6.99
C GLU A 310 17.06 -11.11 -7.10
N SER A 311 17.45 -11.54 -8.30
CA SER A 311 18.07 -12.87 -8.46
C SER A 311 19.44 -12.94 -7.81
N ASP A 312 19.57 -13.83 -6.83
CA ASP A 312 20.83 -14.12 -6.16
C ASP A 312 21.82 -14.75 -7.16
N SER A 313 23.00 -14.15 -7.29
CA SER A 313 24.18 -14.79 -7.86
C SER A 313 25.25 -14.90 -6.77
N GLY A 314 26.25 -15.77 -6.97
CA GLY A 314 27.34 -15.93 -6.01
C GLY A 314 28.20 -14.68 -5.74
N ILE A 315 27.94 -13.55 -6.44
CA ILE A 315 28.78 -12.32 -6.42
C ILE A 315 27.95 -11.04 -6.19
N GLY A 316 26.61 -11.10 -6.25
CA GLY A 316 25.72 -9.95 -6.01
C GLY A 316 24.26 -10.19 -6.42
N ARG A 317 23.44 -9.14 -6.35
CA ARG A 317 22.00 -9.17 -6.63
C ARG A 317 21.70 -8.19 -7.77
N THR A 318 21.14 -8.72 -8.85
CA THR A 318 20.67 -7.92 -10.00
C THR A 318 19.35 -7.25 -9.66
N ASP A 319 19.17 -6.01 -10.11
CA ASP A 319 17.93 -5.29 -9.89
C ASP A 319 16.76 -5.97 -10.60
N ILE A 320 16.83 -6.06 -11.93
CA ILE A 320 15.75 -6.62 -12.75
C ILE A 320 16.33 -7.44 -13.91
N VAL A 321 15.83 -8.66 -14.08
CA VAL A 321 16.08 -9.46 -15.28
C VAL A 321 14.76 -9.90 -15.92
N MET A 322 14.63 -9.66 -17.21
CA MET A 322 13.48 -10.06 -18.05
C MET A 322 13.97 -10.95 -19.18
N GLU A 323 13.24 -12.01 -19.49
CA GLU A 323 13.55 -12.92 -20.58
C GLU A 323 12.42 -12.91 -21.60
N ASP A 324 12.76 -12.73 -22.89
CA ASP A 324 11.84 -12.89 -24.01
C ASP A 324 12.18 -14.18 -24.75
N HIS A 325 11.25 -15.13 -24.74
CA HIS A 325 11.35 -16.38 -25.48
C HIS A 325 10.46 -16.28 -26.72
N ARG A 326 11.08 -16.07 -27.89
CA ARG A 326 10.34 -15.98 -29.16
C ARG A 326 11.02 -16.82 -30.23
N ASN A 327 10.26 -17.71 -30.87
CA ASN A 327 10.73 -18.52 -32.00
C ASN A 327 12.08 -19.21 -31.73
N ASP A 328 12.23 -19.84 -30.56
CA ASP A 328 13.45 -20.51 -30.09
C ASP A 328 14.68 -19.59 -29.90
N GLN A 329 14.50 -18.26 -30.00
CA GLN A 329 15.50 -17.26 -29.66
C GLN A 329 15.17 -16.67 -28.29
N ARG A 330 16.11 -16.82 -27.36
CA ARG A 330 16.03 -16.29 -25.99
C ARG A 330 16.82 -14.99 -25.92
N ALA A 331 16.14 -13.87 -25.69
CA ALA A 331 16.77 -12.59 -25.40
C ALA A 331 16.66 -12.30 -23.90
N VAL A 332 17.77 -11.87 -23.28
CA VAL A 332 17.82 -11.54 -21.85
C VAL A 332 18.12 -10.07 -21.65
N TYR A 333 17.22 -9.37 -20.97
CA TYR A 333 17.35 -7.97 -20.60
C TYR A 333 17.75 -7.85 -19.13
N ILE A 334 18.89 -7.23 -18.86
CA ILE A 334 19.43 -7.00 -17.52
C ILE A 334 19.42 -5.50 -17.26
N PHE A 335 18.65 -5.08 -16.28
CA PHE A 335 18.58 -3.68 -15.87
C PHE A 335 19.32 -3.48 -14.56
N GLU A 336 20.05 -2.37 -14.47
CA GLU A 336 20.63 -1.86 -13.23
C GLU A 336 20.28 -0.39 -13.11
N LEU A 337 19.75 0.02 -11.96
CA LEU A 337 19.32 1.38 -11.70
C LEU A 337 20.28 2.01 -10.70
N LYS A 338 20.58 3.29 -10.88
CA LYS A 338 21.28 4.10 -9.90
C LYS A 338 20.55 5.41 -9.66
N ILE A 339 20.31 5.73 -8.39
CA ILE A 339 19.67 7.00 -8.02
C ILE A 339 20.71 8.12 -7.93
N ASP A 340 20.46 9.22 -8.64
CA ASP A 340 21.30 10.42 -8.71
C ASP A 340 22.79 10.13 -9.04
N ARG A 341 23.06 9.05 -9.79
CA ARG A 341 24.39 8.72 -10.32
C ARG A 341 24.34 8.35 -11.80
N PRO A 342 25.43 8.52 -12.56
CA PRO A 342 25.44 8.27 -13.99
C PRO A 342 25.09 6.83 -14.38
N ALA A 343 24.45 6.66 -15.54
CA ALA A 343 24.04 5.36 -16.07
C ALA A 343 25.25 4.44 -16.34
N LEU A 344 26.42 5.03 -16.54
CA LEU A 344 27.69 4.32 -16.69
C LEU A 344 28.10 3.56 -15.43
N GLU A 345 27.81 4.09 -14.23
CA GLU A 345 28.08 3.36 -12.99
C GLU A 345 27.20 2.11 -12.89
N ALA A 346 25.92 2.22 -13.28
CA ALA A 346 25.00 1.09 -13.33
C ALA A 346 25.49 0.01 -14.32
N LEU A 347 25.88 0.41 -15.53
CA LEU A 347 26.40 -0.52 -16.53
C LEU A 347 27.72 -1.18 -16.07
N THR A 348 28.62 -0.41 -15.45
CA THR A 348 29.88 -0.93 -14.87
C THR A 348 29.61 -1.97 -13.80
N GLN A 349 28.58 -1.75 -12.96
CA GLN A 349 28.18 -2.71 -11.96
C GLN A 349 27.73 -4.04 -12.59
N ILE A 350 26.94 -4.01 -13.66
CA ILE A 350 26.51 -5.22 -14.39
C ILE A 350 27.70 -6.07 -14.83
N HIS A 351 28.74 -5.43 -15.40
CA HIS A 351 29.96 -6.11 -15.83
C HIS A 351 30.79 -6.63 -14.65
N SER A 352 31.07 -5.76 -13.66
CA SER A 352 31.93 -6.11 -12.52
C SER A 352 31.41 -7.29 -11.68
N LYS A 353 30.10 -7.53 -11.73
CA LYS A 353 29.42 -8.59 -10.98
C LYS A 353 29.10 -9.82 -11.84
N ASP A 354 29.49 -9.81 -13.11
CA ASP A 354 29.24 -10.89 -14.08
C ASP A 354 27.77 -11.33 -14.12
N TYR A 355 26.84 -10.39 -13.97
CA TYR A 355 25.41 -10.70 -13.89
C TYR A 355 24.86 -11.43 -15.12
N SER A 356 25.54 -11.30 -16.26
CA SER A 356 25.17 -11.93 -17.51
C SER A 356 25.66 -13.38 -17.68
N ILE A 357 26.55 -13.89 -16.81
CA ILE A 357 27.26 -15.17 -17.04
C ILE A 357 26.32 -16.38 -17.02
N LYS A 358 25.29 -16.35 -16.16
CA LYS A 358 24.26 -17.41 -16.06
C LYS A 358 23.37 -17.55 -17.29
N TYR A 359 23.44 -16.59 -18.22
CA TYR A 359 22.64 -16.57 -19.45
C TYR A 359 23.48 -16.96 -20.68
N GLY A 360 24.44 -17.88 -20.54
CA GLY A 360 25.30 -18.31 -21.66
C GLY A 360 24.56 -19.00 -22.81
N SER A 361 23.39 -19.59 -22.56
CA SER A 361 22.59 -20.28 -23.58
C SER A 361 21.63 -19.37 -24.35
N CYS A 362 21.52 -18.08 -24.00
CA CYS A 362 20.66 -17.15 -24.72
C CYS A 362 21.28 -16.74 -26.08
N SER A 363 20.46 -16.20 -26.98
CA SER A 363 20.92 -15.70 -28.28
C SER A 363 21.37 -14.24 -28.21
N GLU A 364 20.76 -13.45 -27.31
CA GLU A 364 21.04 -12.03 -27.17
C GLU A 364 21.01 -11.61 -25.70
N LYS A 365 22.00 -10.80 -25.28
CA LYS A 365 22.03 -10.15 -23.96
C LYS A 365 21.94 -8.65 -24.14
N ILE A 366 21.02 -8.01 -23.44
CA ILE A 366 20.80 -6.57 -23.48
C ILE A 366 21.03 -6.04 -22.06
N LEU A 367 22.10 -5.26 -21.88
CA LEU A 367 22.45 -4.65 -20.60
C LEU A 367 22.00 -3.19 -20.62
N ILE A 368 21.25 -2.78 -19.60
CA ILE A 368 20.60 -1.48 -19.54
C ILE A 368 20.94 -0.82 -18.20
N GLY A 369 21.86 0.14 -18.22
CA GLY A 369 22.15 1.01 -17.08
C GLY A 369 21.24 2.23 -17.10
N ILE A 370 20.63 2.59 -15.97
CA ILE A 370 19.63 3.67 -15.89
C ILE A 370 19.94 4.63 -14.73
N THR A 371 19.93 5.93 -15.00
CA THR A 371 19.95 7.00 -13.99
C THR A 371 18.53 7.39 -13.59
N CYS A 372 18.23 7.28 -12.30
CA CYS A 372 16.98 7.76 -11.70
C CYS A 372 17.22 9.10 -11.01
N ASP A 373 16.42 10.12 -11.31
CA ASP A 373 16.48 11.44 -10.70
C ASP A 373 15.47 11.50 -9.53
N ALA A 374 15.98 11.62 -8.30
CA ALA A 374 15.16 11.61 -7.08
C ALA A 374 14.28 12.85 -6.93
N ALA A 375 14.65 13.97 -7.57
CA ALA A 375 13.88 15.21 -7.52
C ALA A 375 12.73 15.17 -8.53
N LYS A 376 12.98 14.68 -9.74
CA LYS A 376 11.99 14.55 -10.82
C LYS A 376 11.14 13.29 -10.71
N LEU A 377 11.54 12.33 -9.88
CA LEU A 377 10.88 11.03 -9.72
C LEU A 377 10.76 10.29 -11.06
N ASN A 378 11.79 10.37 -11.88
CA ASN A 378 11.81 9.79 -13.23
C ASN A 378 13.25 9.47 -13.68
N ILE A 379 13.43 8.80 -14.82
CA ILE A 379 14.75 8.46 -15.37
C ILE A 379 15.26 9.54 -16.33
N THR A 380 16.55 9.86 -16.30
CA THR A 380 17.12 11.01 -17.04
C THR A 380 18.22 10.65 -18.03
N GLU A 381 18.85 9.50 -17.84
CA GLU A 381 19.95 9.00 -18.63
C GLU A 381 19.87 7.47 -18.67
N ALA A 382 20.25 6.86 -19.78
CA ALA A 382 20.34 5.41 -19.90
C ALA A 382 21.44 5.02 -20.87
N ILE A 383 22.10 3.89 -20.63
CA ILE A 383 23.04 3.28 -21.57
C ILE A 383 22.53 1.88 -21.90
N VAL A 384 22.44 1.57 -23.19
CA VAL A 384 22.03 0.25 -23.68
C VAL A 384 23.20 -0.39 -24.41
N GLN A 385 23.56 -1.60 -23.99
CA GLN A 385 24.60 -2.42 -24.59
C GLN A 385 23.98 -3.74 -25.06
N VAL A 386 24.15 -4.09 -26.33
CA VAL A 386 23.62 -5.33 -26.91
C VAL A 386 24.78 -6.26 -27.24
N HIS A 387 24.70 -7.50 -26.75
CA HIS A 387 25.63 -8.57 -27.07
C HIS A 387 24.91 -9.68 -27.84
N GLN A 388 25.52 -10.13 -28.92
CA GLN A 388 25.05 -11.26 -29.73
C GLN A 388 26.18 -12.27 -29.91
N LYS A 389 25.80 -13.53 -30.14
CA LYS A 389 26.76 -14.59 -30.45
C LYS A 389 27.31 -14.41 -31.87
N ASP A 390 28.63 -14.50 -32.01
CA ASP A 390 29.30 -14.58 -33.31
C ASP A 390 29.23 -16.00 -33.89
N GLU A 391 29.79 -16.21 -35.08
CA GLU A 391 29.84 -17.53 -35.74
C GLU A 391 30.61 -18.59 -34.93
N GLN A 392 31.40 -18.17 -33.95
CA GLN A 392 32.16 -19.05 -33.05
C GLN A 392 31.45 -19.23 -31.68
N ASP A 393 30.18 -18.86 -31.58
CA ASP A 393 29.35 -18.93 -30.37
C ASP A 393 29.82 -18.03 -29.20
N ASN A 394 30.68 -17.04 -29.48
CA ASN A 394 31.15 -16.08 -28.48
C ASN A 394 30.29 -14.82 -28.48
N PHE A 395 29.92 -14.33 -27.30
CA PHE A 395 29.22 -13.05 -27.18
C PHE A 395 30.16 -11.89 -27.54
N ARG A 396 29.76 -11.07 -28.52
CA ARG A 396 30.38 -9.78 -28.82
C ARG A 396 29.39 -8.66 -28.60
N GLU A 397 29.90 -7.55 -28.08
CA GLU A 397 29.17 -6.28 -28.11
C GLU A 397 28.98 -5.85 -29.56
N VAL A 398 27.74 -5.61 -29.95
CA VAL A 398 27.36 -5.17 -31.30
C VAL A 398 26.71 -3.79 -31.30
N VAL A 399 26.22 -3.33 -30.15
CA VAL A 399 25.65 -1.99 -29.99
C VAL A 399 26.04 -1.46 -28.61
N TYR A 400 26.48 -0.21 -28.59
CA TYR A 400 26.58 0.61 -27.38
C TYR A 400 25.94 1.96 -27.69
N THR A 401 24.88 2.30 -26.97
CA THR A 401 24.15 3.55 -27.19
C THR A 401 23.88 4.26 -25.87
N HIS A 402 24.30 5.52 -25.80
CA HIS A 402 24.05 6.39 -24.66
C HIS A 402 22.85 7.29 -24.97
N PHE A 403 21.89 7.38 -24.04
CA PHE A 403 20.69 8.19 -24.16
C PHE A 403 20.59 9.21 -23.02
N THR A 404 20.20 10.43 -23.34
CA THR A 404 19.86 11.48 -22.36
C THR A 404 18.52 12.10 -22.69
N VAL A 405 17.86 12.66 -21.67
CA VAL A 405 16.61 13.40 -21.85
C VAL A 405 16.89 14.80 -22.38
N ASP A 406 16.27 15.16 -23.50
CA ASP A 406 16.39 16.48 -24.10
C ASP A 406 15.54 17.55 -23.39
N GLN A 407 15.63 18.81 -23.86
CA GLN A 407 14.87 19.92 -23.30
C GLN A 407 13.34 19.76 -23.45
N SER A 408 12.88 18.95 -24.40
CA SER A 408 11.47 18.63 -24.59
C SER A 408 11.00 17.47 -23.70
N GLY A 409 11.90 16.85 -22.93
CA GLY A 409 11.59 15.81 -21.96
C GLY A 409 11.61 14.39 -22.53
N TYR A 410 12.17 14.18 -23.73
CA TYR A 410 12.23 12.88 -24.39
C TYR A 410 13.67 12.36 -24.51
N PHE A 411 13.84 11.04 -24.44
CA PHE A 411 15.16 10.43 -24.65
C PHE A 411 15.63 10.57 -26.10
N LYS A 412 16.86 11.05 -26.25
CA LYS A 412 17.60 11.06 -27.51
C LYS A 412 18.94 10.37 -27.34
N GLU A 413 19.41 9.77 -28.42
CA GLU A 413 20.77 9.23 -28.50
C GLU A 413 21.77 10.38 -28.43
N VAL A 414 22.79 10.21 -27.58
CA VAL A 414 23.94 11.09 -27.49
C VAL A 414 24.86 10.72 -28.64
N ILE A 415 24.74 11.46 -29.74
CA ILE A 415 25.69 11.36 -30.84
C ILE A 415 26.96 12.06 -30.37
N ASN A 416 27.98 11.29 -29.99
CA ASN A 416 29.32 11.84 -29.79
C ASN A 416 29.77 12.43 -31.14
N GLN A 417 29.97 13.75 -31.19
CA GLN A 417 30.68 14.40 -32.29
C GLN A 417 32.18 14.12 -32.19
#